data_AF-A0A951LQ90-F1
#
_entry.id   AF-A0A951LQ90-F1
#
_cell.length_a   1.000
_cell.length_b   1.000
_cell.length_c   1.000
_cell.angle_alpha   90.00
_cell.angle_beta   90.00
_cell.angle_gamma   90.00
#
_symmetry.space_group_name_H-M   'P 1'
#
loop_
_entity.id
_entity.type
_entity.pdbx_description
1 polymer ?
#
loop_
_entity_poly.entity_id
_entity_poly.type
_entity_poly.pdbx_seq_one_letter_code
_entity_poly.pdbx_strand_id
1 'polypeptide(L)'
;LALSAFLFGALHLMNPNASWFAAMAIAVEAGVMLAAFYILTGRLWVSIGVHAGWNFTQGWVFGAAVSGTGGFAGGPMALDPVPGAPQWLSGGGFGPEASFAGLLVGTLVGVAMLVLAGRRGSFVPADADRPAPLSAHADPILVEGSGGG
;
A
#
# COMPACT_ATOMS: atom_id res chain seq x y z
N LEU A 1 -8.17 1.94 0.96
CA LEU A 1 -7.37 2.21 -0.26
C LEU A 1 -6.79 3.62 -0.26
N ALA A 2 -7.59 4.68 -0.42
CA ALA A 2 -7.04 6.04 -0.56
C ALA A 2 -6.26 6.49 0.69
N LEU A 3 -6.82 6.30 1.88
CA LEU A 3 -6.14 6.63 3.14
C LEU A 3 -4.82 5.87 3.31
N SER A 4 -4.82 4.56 3.08
CA SER A 4 -3.61 3.73 3.21
C SER A 4 -2.54 4.12 2.19
N ALA A 5 -2.92 4.39 0.94
CA ALA A 5 -1.98 4.82 -0.10
C ALA A 5 -1.38 6.20 0.21
N PHE A 6 -2.22 7.15 0.65
CA PHE A 6 -1.77 8.47 1.07
C PHE A 6 -0.80 8.40 2.25
N LEU A 7 -1.16 7.68 3.31
CA LEU A 7 -0.30 7.52 4.49
C LEU A 7 1.02 6.87 4.12
N PHE A 8 0.99 5.87 3.23
CA PHE A 8 2.21 5.21 2.76
C PHE A 8 3.17 6.20 2.08
N GLY A 9 2.69 6.99 1.11
CA GLY A 9 3.54 8.01 0.48
C GLY A 9 3.96 9.14 1.43
N ALA A 10 3.08 9.57 2.34
CA ALA A 10 3.39 10.62 3.31
C ALA A 10 4.53 10.21 4.25
N LEU A 11 4.55 8.95 4.72
CA LEU A 11 5.63 8.43 5.55
C LEU A 11 6.98 8.44 4.83
N HIS A 12 6.99 8.29 3.50
CA HIS A 12 8.21 8.31 2.70
C HIS A 12 8.85 9.70 2.55
N LEU A 13 8.14 10.78 2.92
CA LEU A 13 8.75 12.11 3.01
C LEU A 13 9.85 12.19 4.09
N MET A 14 9.89 11.23 5.02
CA MET A 14 10.92 11.16 6.06
C MET A 14 12.23 10.52 5.56
N ASN A 15 12.26 9.98 4.34
CA ASN A 15 13.43 9.31 3.81
C ASN A 15 14.44 10.30 3.21
N PRO A 16 15.74 9.93 3.14
CA PRO A 16 16.72 10.73 2.42
C PRO A 16 16.34 10.88 0.95
N ASN A 17 16.74 11.98 0.31
CA ASN A 17 16.43 12.27 -1.11
C ASN A 17 14.92 12.31 -1.45
N ALA A 18 14.03 12.32 -0.45
CA ALA A 18 12.60 12.43 -0.69
C ALA A 18 12.23 13.80 -1.26
N SER A 19 11.21 13.79 -2.12
CA SER A 19 10.56 14.98 -2.67
C SER A 19 9.05 14.80 -2.66
N TRP A 20 8.30 15.89 -2.83
CA TRP A 20 6.84 15.81 -3.00
C TRP A 20 6.45 14.92 -4.18
N PHE A 21 7.24 14.94 -5.25
CA PHE A 21 7.03 14.05 -6.39
C PHE A 21 7.27 12.60 -6.02
N ALA A 22 8.38 12.27 -5.33
CA ALA A 22 8.68 10.90 -4.91
C ALA A 22 7.61 10.33 -3.97
N ALA A 23 7.16 11.12 -2.99
CA ALA A 23 6.08 10.73 -2.09
C ALA A 23 4.75 10.50 -2.82
N MET A 24 4.41 11.35 -3.79
CA MET A 24 3.23 11.17 -4.63
C MET A 24 3.37 9.94 -5.53
N ALA A 25 4.53 9.74 -6.15
CA ALA A 25 4.80 8.59 -7.00
C ALA A 25 4.63 7.28 -6.20
N ILE A 26 5.25 7.17 -5.03
CA ILE A 26 5.08 6.01 -4.13
C ILE A 26 3.63 5.83 -3.67
N ALA A 27 2.92 6.91 -3.33
CA ALA A 27 1.51 6.80 -2.93
C ALA A 27 0.67 6.18 -4.06
N VAL A 28 0.87 6.64 -5.30
CA VAL A 28 0.10 6.20 -6.46
C VAL A 28 0.54 4.82 -6.92
N GLU A 29 1.83 4.54 -7.06
CA GLU A 29 2.31 3.27 -7.58
C GLU A 29 2.23 2.17 -6.52
N ALA A 30 2.92 2.32 -5.39
CA ALA A 30 3.11 1.26 -4.41
C ALA A 30 1.96 1.26 -3.41
N GLY A 31 1.52 2.42 -2.95
CA GLY A 31 0.40 2.56 -2.02
C GLY A 31 -0.90 1.96 -2.57
N VAL A 32 -1.24 2.27 -3.84
CA VAL A 32 -2.42 1.67 -4.50
C VAL A 32 -2.19 0.20 -4.80
N MET A 33 -1.04 -0.19 -5.37
CA MET A 33 -0.76 -1.59 -5.71
C MET A 33 -0.83 -2.51 -4.49
N LEU A 34 -0.19 -2.14 -3.38
CA LEU A 34 -0.18 -2.96 -2.17
C LEU A 34 -1.56 -3.04 -1.52
N ALA A 35 -2.33 -1.94 -1.53
CA ALA A 35 -3.72 -1.97 -1.10
C ALA A 35 -4.59 -2.85 -2.01
N ALA A 36 -4.35 -2.83 -3.33
CA ALA A 36 -5.08 -3.64 -4.30
C ALA A 36 -4.82 -5.14 -4.11
N PHE A 37 -3.58 -5.54 -3.85
CA PHE A 37 -3.26 -6.94 -3.51
C PHE A 37 -4.00 -7.41 -2.26
N TYR A 38 -4.08 -6.57 -1.23
CA TYR A 38 -4.84 -6.91 -0.03
C TYR A 38 -6.34 -7.02 -0.33
N ILE A 39 -6.93 -6.05 -1.04
CA ILE A 39 -8.36 -6.08 -1.41
C ILE A 39 -8.70 -7.33 -2.22
N LEU A 40 -7.84 -7.71 -3.18
CA LEU A 40 -8.07 -8.88 -4.03
C LEU A 40 -8.00 -10.21 -3.24
N THR A 41 -7.14 -10.29 -2.21
CA THR A 41 -6.78 -11.58 -1.59
C THR A 41 -7.25 -11.75 -0.15
N GLY A 42 -7.61 -10.65 0.53
CA GLY A 42 -7.88 -10.63 1.98
C GLY A 42 -6.66 -10.96 2.84
N ARG A 43 -5.44 -10.95 2.28
CA ARG A 43 -4.24 -11.51 2.91
C ARG A 43 -3.08 -10.51 2.91
N LEU A 44 -2.69 -10.03 4.10
CA LEU A 44 -1.60 -9.07 4.26
C LEU A 44 -0.25 -9.59 3.77
N TRP A 45 0.03 -10.89 3.93
CA TRP A 45 1.31 -11.47 3.54
C TRP A 45 1.60 -11.34 2.04
N VAL A 46 0.57 -11.24 1.18
CA VAL A 46 0.76 -11.02 -0.25
C VAL A 46 1.33 -9.63 -0.51
N SER A 47 0.74 -8.60 0.07
CA SER A 47 1.27 -7.23 -0.04
C SER A 47 2.66 -7.12 0.56
N ILE A 48 2.91 -7.74 1.72
CA ILE A 48 4.24 -7.78 2.34
C ILE A 48 5.26 -8.45 1.42
N GLY A 49 4.93 -9.60 0.86
CA GLY A 49 5.81 -10.35 -0.04
C GLY A 49 6.12 -9.60 -1.33
N VAL A 50 5.11 -8.96 -1.94
CA VAL A 50 5.32 -8.12 -3.14
C VAL A 50 6.22 -6.93 -2.82
N HIS A 51 5.98 -6.24 -1.71
CA HIS A 51 6.79 -5.09 -1.31
C HIS A 51 8.24 -5.50 -1.00
N ALA A 52 8.43 -6.56 -0.21
CA ALA A 52 9.75 -7.09 0.10
C ALA A 52 10.48 -7.57 -1.16
N GLY A 53 9.78 -8.26 -2.06
CA GLY A 53 10.33 -8.72 -3.33
C GLY A 53 10.77 -7.57 -4.25
N TRP A 54 9.98 -6.49 -4.30
CA TRP A 54 10.35 -5.27 -5.01
C TRP A 54 11.61 -4.63 -4.44
N ASN A 55 11.63 -4.35 -3.13
CA ASN A 55 12.79 -3.77 -2.44
C ASN A 55 14.04 -4.64 -2.59
N PHE A 56 13.90 -5.96 -2.45
CA PHE A 56 14.99 -6.91 -2.63
C PHE A 56 15.54 -6.85 -4.05
N THR A 57 14.67 -6.89 -5.05
CA THR A 57 15.09 -6.85 -6.45
C THR A 57 15.78 -5.51 -6.77
N GLN A 58 15.19 -4.39 -6.35
CA GLN A 58 15.74 -3.06 -6.56
C GLN A 58 17.12 -2.89 -5.90
N GLY A 59 17.22 -3.18 -4.60
CA GLY A 59 18.43 -2.94 -3.82
C GLY A 59 19.50 -4.02 -3.96
N TRP A 60 19.12 -5.29 -3.86
CA TRP A 60 20.09 -6.41 -3.81
C TRP A 60 20.43 -6.97 -5.18
N VAL A 61 19.49 -6.98 -6.13
CA VAL A 61 19.77 -7.50 -7.48
C VAL A 61 20.37 -6.40 -8.35
N PHE A 62 19.71 -5.24 -8.42
CA PHE A 62 20.10 -4.14 -9.30
C PHE A 62 20.97 -3.06 -8.63
N GLY A 63 21.21 -3.13 -7.32
CA GLY A 63 22.05 -2.14 -6.62
C GLY A 63 21.46 -0.73 -6.55
N ALA A 64 20.19 -0.55 -6.94
CA ALA A 64 19.55 0.74 -6.97
C ALA A 64 19.12 1.19 -5.57
N ALA A 65 19.01 2.51 -5.36
CA ALA A 65 18.47 3.06 -4.12
C ALA A 65 17.06 2.55 -3.85
N VAL A 66 16.76 2.31 -2.58
CA VAL A 66 15.46 1.82 -2.11
C VAL A 66 14.74 2.92 -1.37
N SER A 67 13.82 3.58 -2.05
CA SER A 67 13.01 4.65 -1.47
C SER A 67 13.85 5.73 -0.77
N GLY A 68 14.98 6.11 -1.36
CA GLY A 68 15.91 7.10 -0.81
C GLY A 68 16.94 6.57 0.17
N THR A 69 16.78 5.34 0.62
CA THR A 69 17.82 4.62 1.37
C THR A 69 18.80 3.98 0.38
N GLY A 70 20.09 3.93 0.73
CA GLY A 70 21.12 3.41 -0.17
C GLY A 70 20.84 1.96 -0.61
N GLY A 71 21.19 1.65 -1.85
CA GLY A 71 21.19 0.26 -2.35
C GLY A 71 22.42 -0.51 -1.86
N PHE A 72 22.39 -1.83 -1.97
CA PHE A 72 23.59 -2.64 -1.75
C PHE A 72 24.49 -2.55 -2.98
N ALA A 73 25.59 -1.78 -2.88
CA ALA A 73 26.58 -1.67 -3.94
C ALA A 73 27.32 -3.01 -4.07
N GLY A 74 26.93 -3.83 -5.07
CA GLY A 74 27.53 -5.15 -5.30
C GLY A 74 26.56 -6.27 -5.67
N GLY A 75 25.29 -5.97 -5.94
CA GLY A 75 24.34 -6.93 -6.49
C GLY A 75 24.82 -7.58 -7.80
N PRO A 76 24.36 -8.80 -8.13
CA PRO A 76 24.80 -9.54 -9.31
C PRO A 76 24.49 -8.84 -10.64
N MET A 77 23.56 -7.89 -10.64
CA MET A 77 23.20 -7.06 -11.78
C MET A 77 23.23 -5.58 -11.40
N ALA A 78 24.19 -5.16 -10.58
CA ALA A 78 24.30 -3.76 -10.17
C ALA A 78 24.33 -2.82 -11.39
N LEU A 79 23.40 -1.86 -11.44
CA LEU A 79 23.27 -0.86 -12.48
C LEU A 79 23.53 0.51 -11.90
N ASP A 80 24.44 1.25 -12.52
CA ASP A 80 24.62 2.67 -12.23
C ASP A 80 23.76 3.53 -13.16
N PRO A 81 23.11 4.58 -12.66
CA PRO A 81 22.46 5.56 -13.51
C PRO A 81 23.45 6.15 -14.52
N VAL A 82 23.03 6.25 -15.79
CA VAL A 82 23.83 6.94 -16.80
C VAL A 82 24.13 8.37 -16.32
N PRO A 83 25.40 8.83 -16.37
CA PRO A 83 25.73 10.19 -15.95
C PRO A 83 24.88 11.24 -16.68
N GLY A 84 24.27 12.14 -15.90
CA GLY A 84 23.38 13.19 -16.42
C GLY A 84 21.97 12.73 -16.81
N ALA A 85 21.59 11.47 -16.55
CA ALA A 85 20.23 11.00 -16.78
C ALA A 85 19.21 11.84 -15.98
N PRO A 86 18.10 12.29 -16.61
CA PRO A 86 17.06 13.03 -15.90
C PRO A 86 16.49 12.24 -14.73
N GLN A 87 16.23 12.92 -13.60
CA GLN A 87 15.70 12.26 -12.39
C GLN A 87 14.34 11.62 -12.60
N TRP A 88 13.49 12.15 -13.49
CA TRP A 88 12.20 11.53 -13.81
C TRP A 88 12.36 10.16 -14.49
N LEU A 89 13.53 9.89 -15.09
CA LEU A 89 13.84 8.62 -15.74
C LEU A 89 14.57 7.66 -14.80
N SER A 90 15.56 8.15 -14.05
CA SER A 90 16.37 7.32 -13.15
C SER A 90 15.78 7.15 -11.74
N GLY A 91 14.89 8.05 -11.33
CA GLY A 91 14.45 8.20 -9.95
C GLY A 91 15.46 8.89 -9.02
N GLY A 92 16.62 9.29 -9.56
CA GLY A 92 17.67 10.00 -8.81
C GLY A 92 18.13 9.25 -7.55
N GLY A 93 18.46 10.00 -6.50
CA GLY A 93 18.87 9.43 -5.22
C GLY A 93 17.75 8.73 -4.45
N PHE A 94 16.49 8.89 -4.87
CA PHE A 94 15.36 8.16 -4.29
C PHE A 94 15.25 6.73 -4.84
N GLY A 95 15.72 6.51 -6.06
CA GLY A 95 15.69 5.22 -6.74
C GLY A 95 14.48 5.06 -7.67
N PRO A 96 14.41 3.93 -8.39
CA PRO A 96 13.44 3.70 -9.48
C PRO A 96 11.96 3.95 -9.13
N GLU A 97 11.58 3.87 -7.85
CA GLU A 97 10.24 4.21 -7.33
C GLU A 97 9.85 5.68 -7.50
N ALA A 98 10.82 6.58 -7.73
CA ALA A 98 10.57 7.97 -8.11
C ALA A 98 10.78 8.22 -9.61
N SER A 99 10.77 7.17 -10.44
CA SER A 99 10.85 7.29 -11.90
C SER A 99 9.48 7.17 -12.56
N PHE A 100 9.34 7.68 -13.78
CA PHE A 100 8.15 7.49 -14.60
C PHE A 100 7.90 6.01 -14.92
N ALA A 101 8.98 5.21 -15.07
CA ALA A 101 8.86 3.79 -15.34
C ALA A 101 8.27 3.03 -14.13
N GLY A 102 8.77 3.32 -12.92
CA GLY A 102 8.19 2.83 -11.66
C GLY A 102 6.72 3.20 -11.56
N LEU A 103 6.42 4.50 -11.76
CA LEU A 103 5.07 5.03 -11.60
C LEU A 103 4.10 4.35 -12.55
N LEU A 104 4.51 4.18 -13.82
CA LEU A 104 3.71 3.51 -14.83
C LEU A 104 3.48 2.03 -14.48
N VAL A 105 4.54 1.28 -14.18
CA VAL A 105 4.44 -0.17 -13.94
C VAL A 105 3.62 -0.45 -12.67
N GLY A 106 3.94 0.20 -11.55
CA GLY A 106 3.23 -0.01 -10.29
C GLY A 106 1.76 0.39 -10.39
N THR A 107 1.45 1.51 -11.06
CA THR A 107 0.06 1.94 -11.29
C THR A 107 -0.70 0.94 -12.16
N LEU A 108 -0.10 0.45 -13.26
CA LEU A 108 -0.75 -0.53 -14.13
C LEU A 108 -1.04 -1.84 -13.40
N VAL A 109 -0.09 -2.34 -12.60
CA VAL A 109 -0.29 -3.54 -11.77
C VAL A 109 -1.39 -3.28 -10.73
N GLY A 110 -1.35 -2.15 -10.03
CA GLY A 110 -2.37 -1.78 -9.05
C GLY A 110 -3.77 -1.71 -9.67
N VAL A 111 -3.93 -1.03 -10.80
CA VAL A 111 -5.20 -0.95 -11.55
C VAL A 111 -5.65 -2.34 -12.00
N ALA A 112 -4.76 -3.17 -12.55
CA ALA A 112 -5.11 -4.53 -12.96
C ALA A 112 -5.63 -5.38 -11.77
N MET A 113 -4.99 -5.26 -10.60
CA MET A 113 -5.44 -5.96 -9.39
C MET A 113 -6.79 -5.43 -8.88
N LEU A 114 -7.03 -4.12 -8.95
CA LEU A 114 -8.34 -3.53 -8.60
C LEU A 114 -9.45 -3.97 -9.55
N VAL A 115 -9.17 -4.02 -10.86
CA VAL A 115 -10.12 -4.55 -11.85
C VAL A 115 -10.44 -6.01 -11.54
N LEU A 116 -9.43 -6.83 -11.23
CA LEU A 116 -9.64 -8.23 -10.87
C LEU A 116 -10.43 -8.37 -9.56
N ALA A 117 -10.16 -7.53 -8.56
CA ALA A 117 -10.91 -7.50 -7.31
C ALA A 117 -12.39 -7.15 -7.54
N GLY A 118 -12.66 -6.17 -8.40
CA GLY A 118 -14.03 -5.80 -8.79
C GLY A 118 -14.75 -6.95 -9.48
N ARG A 119 -14.08 -7.62 -10.43
CA ARG A 119 -14.62 -8.79 -11.13
C ARG A 119 -14.89 -9.98 -10.21
N ARG A 120 -14.19 -10.09 -9.08
CA ARG A 120 -14.35 -11.15 -8.07
C ARG A 120 -15.27 -10.76 -6.91
N GLY A 121 -15.80 -9.53 -6.89
CA GLY A 121 -16.60 -9.03 -5.77
C GLY A 121 -15.82 -8.98 -4.46
N SER A 122 -14.49 -8.78 -4.50
CA SER A 122 -13.62 -8.82 -3.31
C SER A 122 -13.68 -7.56 -2.45
N PHE A 123 -14.44 -6.54 -2.86
CA PHE A 123 -14.65 -5.34 -2.06
C PHE A 123 -15.59 -5.65 -0.90
N VAL A 124 -15.05 -5.62 0.32
CA VAL A 124 -15.86 -5.71 1.55
C VAL A 124 -16.40 -4.33 1.90
N PRO A 125 -17.72 -4.15 2.04
CA PRO A 125 -18.31 -2.90 2.53
C PRO A 125 -17.79 -2.55 3.92
N ALA A 126 -17.54 -1.25 4.18
CA ALA A 126 -16.99 -0.77 5.45
C ALA A 126 -17.93 -1.02 6.66
N ASP A 127 -19.18 -1.36 6.41
CA ASP A 127 -20.23 -1.65 7.38
C ASP A 127 -20.50 -3.15 7.57
N ALA A 128 -19.84 -4.04 6.81
CA ALA A 128 -20.05 -5.48 6.91
C ALA A 128 -19.67 -6.06 8.30
N ASP A 129 -18.78 -5.39 9.02
CA ASP A 129 -18.35 -5.74 10.39
C ASP A 129 -18.98 -4.85 11.47
N ARG A 130 -19.95 -3.97 11.15
CA ARG A 130 -20.66 -3.27 12.23
C ARG A 130 -21.48 -4.29 13.00
N PRO A 131 -21.22 -4.49 14.30
CA PRO A 131 -22.14 -5.28 15.11
C PRO A 131 -23.53 -4.64 14.98
N ALA A 132 -24.55 -5.48 14.79
CA ALA A 132 -25.93 -5.02 14.71
C ALA A 132 -26.18 -4.07 15.88
N PRO A 133 -26.83 -2.91 15.66
CA PRO A 133 -27.17 -2.02 16.77
C PRO A 133 -27.88 -2.87 17.82
N LEU A 134 -27.37 -2.84 19.05
CA LEU A 134 -27.97 -3.53 20.19
C LEU A 134 -29.45 -3.11 20.23
N SER A 135 -30.33 -3.91 19.64
CA SER A 135 -31.76 -3.72 19.82
C SER A 135 -31.96 -3.89 21.31
N ALA A 136 -32.37 -2.81 21.98
CA ALA A 136 -32.57 -2.80 23.41
C ALA A 136 -33.55 -3.94 23.74
N HIS A 137 -33.02 -5.07 24.24
CA HIS A 137 -33.80 -6.04 24.98
C HIS A 137 -34.16 -5.37 26.30
N ALA A 138 -35.13 -4.46 26.23
CA ALA A 138 -35.92 -4.10 27.39
C ALA A 138 -36.84 -5.30 27.64
N ASP A 139 -36.32 -6.32 28.33
CA ASP A 139 -37.19 -7.27 28.98
C ASP A 139 -38.01 -6.49 30.01
N PRO A 140 -39.34 -6.40 29.90
CA PRO A 140 -40.14 -5.82 30.95
C PRO A 140 -40.03 -6.75 32.15
N ILE A 141 -39.29 -6.33 33.17
CA ILE A 141 -39.28 -6.97 34.49
C ILE A 141 -40.73 -7.02 34.96
N LEU A 142 -41.33 -8.21 34.92
CA LEU A 142 -42.60 -8.47 35.57
C LEU A 142 -42.40 -8.29 37.07
N VAL A 143 -42.88 -7.17 37.59
CA VAL A 143 -43.06 -6.95 39.03
C VAL A 143 -44.30 -7.76 39.44
N GLU A 144 -44.12 -9.05 39.70
CA GLU A 144 -45.04 -9.80 40.56
C GLU A 144 -44.67 -9.51 42.02
N GLY A 145 -45.55 -8.82 42.74
CA GLY A 145 -45.29 -8.47 44.14
C GLY A 145 -46.43 -7.72 44.85
N SER A 146 -47.46 -8.47 45.24
CA SER A 146 -48.33 -8.28 46.42
C SER A 146 -49.15 -6.97 46.59
N GLY A 147 -50.41 -6.99 46.13
CA GLY A 147 -51.55 -6.57 46.96
C GLY A 147 -52.19 -7.85 47.52
N GLY A 148 -52.43 -8.03 48.82
CA GLY A 148 -53.33 -7.24 49.66
C GLY A 148 -54.63 -8.04 49.82
N GLY A 149 -54.82 -8.69 50.97
CA GLY A 149 -56.02 -9.46 51.33
C GLY A 149 -55.74 -10.59 52.30
#